data_AF-A0A7R8ZHQ1-F1
#
_entry.id   AF-A0A7R8ZHQ1-F1
#
_cell.length_a   1.000
_cell.length_b   1.000
_cell.length_c   1.000
_cell.angle_alpha   90.00
_cell.angle_beta   90.00
_cell.angle_gamma   90.00
#
_symmetry.space_group_name_H-M   'P 1'
#
loop_
_entity.id
_entity.type
_entity.pdbx_description
1 polymer ?
#
loop_
_entity_poly.entity_id
_entity_poly.type
_entity_poly.pdbx_seq_one_letter_code
_entity_poly.pdbx_strand_id
1 'polypeptide(L)'
;CCIVPVISLTTGQLLCGGLFSNDALSNWFSAVALSHALVENPVQQEQLLRVLLATNTGGQPVSLLHQCSMLLQQCSKLHSKLGLLILLSTWLSHCPLAVKQFVSVPTSVTYLTAQAGSNEHDDNEELVQGMCAFLLGLCIVFNDDSVAAFTKHCKMKDGTSGELSSWRLPSET
;
A
#
# COMPACT_ATOMS: atom_id res chain seq x y z
N CYS A 1 12.36 37.33 25.90
CA CYS A 1 12.17 35.87 25.73
C CYS A 1 11.03 35.64 24.77
N CYS A 2 11.33 35.20 23.54
CA CYS A 2 10.31 34.80 22.59
C CYS A 2 9.60 33.55 23.11
N ILE A 3 8.30 33.67 23.38
CA ILE A 3 7.42 32.54 23.65
C ILE A 3 7.28 31.81 22.31
N VAL A 4 8.01 30.71 22.13
CA VAL A 4 7.74 29.79 21.02
C VAL A 4 6.35 29.22 21.28
N PRO A 5 5.38 29.35 20.36
CA PRO A 5 4.08 28.74 20.56
C PRO A 5 4.29 27.22 20.65
N VAL A 6 3.77 26.61 21.71
CA VAL A 6 3.60 25.16 21.77
C VAL A 6 2.65 24.83 20.61
N ILE A 7 3.22 24.39 19.50
CA ILE A 7 2.46 23.89 18.37
C ILE A 7 1.79 22.64 18.91
N SER A 8 0.47 22.69 19.19
CA SER A 8 -0.31 21.52 19.60
C SER A 8 -0.39 20.55 18.43
N LEU A 9 0.70 19.84 18.17
CA LEU A 9 0.82 18.91 17.08
C LEU A 9 -0.12 17.73 17.37
N THR A 10 -1.04 17.48 16.45
CA THR A 10 -1.90 16.29 16.58
C THR A 10 -1.10 15.03 16.29
N THR A 11 -1.50 13.91 16.88
CA THR A 11 -0.90 12.59 16.59
C THR A 11 -0.92 12.29 15.09
N GLY A 12 -2.00 12.66 14.38
CA GLY A 12 -2.10 12.48 12.93
C GLY A 12 -1.06 13.27 12.14
N GLN A 13 -0.79 14.52 12.54
CA GLN A 13 0.27 15.33 11.92
C GLN A 13 1.67 14.75 12.18
N LEU A 14 1.90 14.21 13.38
CA LEU A 14 3.18 13.56 13.71
C LEU A 14 3.38 12.29 12.87
N LEU A 15 2.35 11.44 12.79
CA LEU A 15 2.38 10.21 12.00
C LEU A 15 2.55 10.50 10.51
N CYS A 16 1.81 11.46 9.95
CA CYS A 16 1.98 11.85 8.55
C CYS A 16 3.38 12.46 8.29
N GLY A 17 3.88 13.28 9.22
CA GLY A 17 5.22 13.85 9.14
C GLY A 17 6.31 12.78 9.13
N GLY A 18 6.19 11.74 9.96
CA GLY A 18 7.12 10.61 9.96
C GLY A 18 6.94 9.69 8.75
N LEU A 19 5.71 9.46 8.28
CA LEU A 19 5.41 8.65 7.10
C LEU A 19 6.01 9.24 5.81
N PHE A 20 6.08 10.57 5.71
CA PHE A 20 6.62 11.30 4.57
C PHE A 20 8.02 11.86 4.81
N SER A 21 8.67 11.45 5.90
CA SER A 21 10.05 11.83 6.22
C SER A 21 11.03 11.22 5.23
N ASN A 22 12.22 11.82 5.12
CA ASN A 22 13.35 11.23 4.39
C ASN A 22 14.07 10.13 5.19
N ASP A 23 13.76 10.01 6.49
CA ASP A 23 14.32 9.00 7.38
C ASP A 23 13.52 7.69 7.34
N ALA A 24 14.21 6.57 7.06
CA ALA A 24 13.56 5.29 6.84
C ALA A 24 12.95 4.70 8.10
N LEU A 25 13.61 4.91 9.25
CA LEU A 25 13.10 4.44 10.53
C LEU A 25 11.83 5.21 10.91
N SER A 26 11.81 6.53 10.68
CA SER A 26 10.62 7.37 10.87
C SER A 26 9.45 6.91 10.01
N ASN A 27 9.71 6.55 8.74
CA ASN A 27 8.68 5.99 7.87
C ASN A 27 8.14 4.68 8.44
N TRP A 28 9.04 3.77 8.84
CA TRP A 28 8.68 2.47 9.37
C TRP A 28 7.86 2.58 10.66
N PHE A 29 8.33 3.36 11.64
CA PHE A 29 7.61 3.57 12.90
C PHE A 29 6.23 4.19 12.68
N SER A 30 6.13 5.17 11.79
CA SER A 30 4.85 5.83 11.51
C SER A 30 3.88 4.91 10.78
N ALA A 31 4.37 4.13 9.81
CA ALA A 31 3.56 3.18 9.08
C ALA A 31 3.06 2.03 9.98
N VAL A 32 3.92 1.50 10.85
CA VAL A 32 3.55 0.45 11.82
C VAL A 32 2.61 1.00 12.89
N ALA A 33 2.85 2.20 13.42
CA ALA A 33 1.93 2.81 14.38
C ALA A 33 0.55 3.05 13.76
N LEU A 34 0.50 3.48 12.49
CA LEU A 34 -0.75 3.66 11.77
C LEU A 34 -1.42 2.32 11.46
N SER A 35 -0.66 1.26 11.14
CA SER A 35 -1.23 -0.07 10.91
C SER A 35 -1.91 -0.60 12.17
N HIS A 36 -1.28 -0.45 13.35
CA HIS A 36 -1.88 -0.82 14.63
C HIS A 36 -3.17 -0.04 14.96
N ALA A 37 -3.32 1.19 14.47
CA ALA A 37 -4.57 1.94 14.60
C ALA A 37 -5.73 1.38 13.73
N LEU A 38 -5.40 0.55 12.73
CA LEU A 38 -6.33 -0.03 11.76
C LEU A 38 -6.65 -1.51 12.02
N VAL A 39 -5.78 -2.22 12.76
CA VAL A 39 -5.99 -3.64 13.09
C VAL A 39 -7.34 -3.83 13.78
N GLU A 40 -8.11 -4.81 13.30
CA GLU A 40 -9.44 -5.18 13.83
C GLU A 40 -10.44 -4.01 13.90
N ASN A 41 -10.24 -2.99 13.07
CA ASN A 41 -11.03 -1.77 13.15
C ASN A 41 -11.51 -1.26 11.79
N PRO A 42 -12.62 -1.83 11.25
CA PRO A 42 -13.13 -1.49 9.92
C PRO A 42 -13.62 -0.04 9.83
N VAL A 43 -14.14 0.53 10.93
CA VAL A 43 -14.60 1.92 10.96
C VAL A 43 -13.42 2.86 10.72
N GLN A 44 -12.31 2.64 11.42
CA GLN A 44 -11.09 3.45 11.29
C GLN A 44 -10.47 3.28 9.90
N GLN A 45 -10.45 2.06 9.35
CA GLN A 45 -10.02 1.81 7.97
C GLN A 45 -10.77 2.71 6.99
N GLU A 46 -12.10 2.74 7.04
CA GLU A 46 -12.90 3.60 6.15
C GLU A 46 -12.74 5.10 6.42
N GLN A 47 -12.64 5.52 7.68
CA GLN A 47 -12.40 6.93 7.99
C GLN A 47 -11.05 7.41 7.45
N LEU A 48 -10.02 6.57 7.54
CA LEU A 48 -8.69 6.92 7.07
C LEU A 48 -8.64 7.07 5.54
N LEU A 49 -9.50 6.34 4.80
CA LEU A 49 -9.63 6.51 3.34
C LEU A 49 -10.17 7.89 2.93
N ARG A 50 -10.83 8.59 3.84
CA ARG A 50 -11.36 9.95 3.62
C ARG A 50 -10.30 11.02 3.90
N VAL A 51 -9.14 10.66 4.45
CA VAL A 51 -8.06 11.60 4.70
C VAL A 51 -7.44 12.03 3.39
N LEU A 52 -7.47 13.33 3.17
CA LEU A 52 -6.91 14.00 2.00
C LEU A 52 -5.68 14.80 2.40
N LEU A 53 -4.62 14.67 1.61
CA LEU A 53 -3.38 15.39 1.78
C LEU A 53 -3.39 16.63 0.88
N ALA A 54 -2.99 17.77 1.45
CA ALA A 54 -2.80 18.99 0.70
C ALA A 54 -1.53 18.86 -0.17
N THR A 55 -1.63 19.23 -1.45
CA THR A 55 -0.47 19.31 -2.34
C THR A 55 0.03 20.75 -2.42
N ASN A 56 1.35 20.93 -2.44
CA ASN A 56 2.00 22.24 -2.27
C ASN A 56 1.76 23.25 -3.42
N THR A 57 1.07 22.87 -4.50
CA THR A 57 1.01 23.65 -5.76
C THR A 57 -0.38 23.70 -6.41
N GLY A 58 -1.47 23.68 -5.62
CA GLY A 58 -2.82 23.83 -6.16
C GLY A 58 -3.34 22.60 -6.94
N GLY A 59 -2.70 21.45 -6.75
CA GLY A 59 -3.17 20.17 -7.26
C GLY A 59 -4.42 19.68 -6.54
N GLN A 60 -5.14 18.76 -7.16
CA GLN A 60 -6.26 18.08 -6.50
C GLN A 60 -5.75 17.36 -5.24
N PRO A 61 -6.52 17.40 -4.13
CA PRO A 61 -6.16 16.67 -2.93
C PRO A 61 -6.04 15.17 -3.23
N VAL A 62 -4.97 14.56 -2.75
CA VAL A 62 -4.66 13.14 -2.93
C VAL A 62 -5.06 12.40 -1.65
N SER A 63 -5.67 11.21 -1.77
CA SER A 63 -5.96 10.39 -0.60
C SER A 63 -4.67 9.86 0.04
N LEU A 64 -4.70 9.66 1.35
CA LEU A 64 -3.56 9.08 2.07
C LEU A 64 -3.15 7.71 1.49
N LEU A 65 -4.13 6.88 1.13
CA LEU A 65 -3.88 5.58 0.49
C LEU A 65 -3.16 5.72 -0.85
N HIS A 66 -3.58 6.66 -1.69
CA HIS A 66 -2.91 6.94 -2.96
C HIS A 66 -1.47 7.40 -2.74
N GLN A 67 -1.24 8.29 -1.78
CA GLN A 67 0.11 8.73 -1.46
C GLN A 67 0.99 7.59 -0.93
N CYS A 68 0.45 6.69 -0.09
CA CYS A 68 1.19 5.51 0.37
C CYS A 68 1.58 4.58 -0.79
N SER A 69 0.67 4.38 -1.76
CA SER A 69 0.95 3.61 -2.97
C SER A 69 2.05 4.24 -3.82
N MET A 70 2.03 5.57 -4.00
CA MET A 70 3.08 6.29 -4.72
C MET A 70 4.43 6.23 -4.00
N LEU A 71 4.44 6.38 -2.67
CA LEU A 71 5.65 6.31 -1.86
C LEU A 71 6.29 4.92 -1.89
N LEU A 72 5.48 3.87 -1.88
CA LEU A 72 5.98 2.50 -2.02
C LEU A 72 6.76 2.33 -3.33
N GLN A 73 6.24 2.89 -4.42
CA GLN A 73 6.87 2.83 -5.75
C GLN A 73 8.14 3.69 -5.85
N GLN A 74 8.20 4.81 -5.14
CA GLN A 74 9.31 5.77 -5.21
C GLN A 74 10.42 5.48 -4.20
N CYS A 75 10.12 4.79 -3.11
CA CYS A 75 11.10 4.57 -2.05
C CYS A 75 12.11 3.48 -2.44
N SER A 76 13.40 3.77 -2.28
CA SER A 76 14.47 2.79 -2.47
C SER A 76 14.87 2.07 -1.18
N LYS A 77 14.57 2.64 -0.01
CA LYS A 77 15.02 2.11 1.28
C LYS A 77 14.13 0.96 1.73
N LEU A 78 14.74 -0.18 2.02
CA LEU A 78 14.05 -1.40 2.45
C LEU A 78 13.05 -1.16 3.58
N HIS A 79 13.49 -0.52 4.67
CA HIS A 79 12.66 -0.38 5.88
C HIS A 79 11.40 0.45 5.62
N SER A 80 11.51 1.50 4.79
CA SER A 80 10.37 2.30 4.35
C SER A 80 9.41 1.48 3.49
N LYS A 81 9.92 0.67 2.54
CA LYS A 81 9.08 -0.24 1.74
C LYS A 81 8.33 -1.23 2.62
N LEU A 82 9.03 -1.91 3.53
CA LEU A 82 8.42 -2.90 4.44
C LEU A 82 7.37 -2.25 5.33
N GLY A 83 7.64 -1.07 5.89
CA GLY A 83 6.67 -0.33 6.69
C GLY A 83 5.39 -0.01 5.91
N LEU A 84 5.54 0.49 4.68
CA LEU A 84 4.40 0.78 3.79
C LEU A 84 3.65 -0.49 3.39
N LEU A 85 4.35 -1.58 3.09
CA LEU A 85 3.73 -2.87 2.75
C LEU A 85 2.95 -3.46 3.92
N ILE A 86 3.46 -3.36 5.15
CA ILE A 86 2.75 -3.76 6.37
C ILE A 86 1.47 -2.92 6.52
N LEU A 87 1.59 -1.59 6.44
CA LEU A 87 0.45 -0.68 6.55
C LEU A 87 -0.62 -0.98 5.49
N LEU A 88 -0.24 -1.07 4.23
CA LEU A 88 -1.16 -1.34 3.12
C LEU A 88 -1.82 -2.72 3.27
N SER A 89 -1.06 -3.74 3.68
CA SER A 89 -1.61 -5.08 3.89
C SER A 89 -2.68 -5.08 4.99
N THR A 90 -2.41 -4.45 6.13
CA THR A 90 -3.39 -4.32 7.22
C THR A 90 -4.61 -3.52 6.79
N TRP A 91 -4.43 -2.50 5.96
CA TRP A 91 -5.53 -1.62 5.55
C TRP A 91 -6.43 -2.27 4.50
N LEU A 92 -5.87 -3.06 3.57
CA LEU A 92 -6.65 -3.77 2.55
C LEU A 92 -7.32 -5.03 3.09
N SER A 93 -6.77 -5.63 4.15
CA SER A 93 -7.34 -6.82 4.78
C SER A 93 -8.76 -6.57 5.27
N HIS A 94 -9.71 -7.41 4.84
CA HIS A 94 -11.13 -7.33 5.17
C HIS A 94 -11.82 -5.99 4.83
N CYS A 95 -11.23 -5.16 3.95
CA CYS A 95 -11.79 -3.87 3.56
C CYS A 95 -11.87 -3.72 2.02
N PRO A 96 -12.97 -4.16 1.39
CA PRO A 96 -13.15 -4.06 -0.07
C PRO A 96 -13.08 -2.62 -0.59
N LEU A 97 -13.51 -1.64 0.21
CA LEU A 97 -13.42 -0.23 -0.16
C LEU A 97 -11.96 0.26 -0.28
N ALA A 98 -11.08 -0.19 0.63
CA ALA A 98 -9.65 0.10 0.56
C ALA A 98 -9.01 -0.56 -0.66
N VAL A 99 -9.36 -1.83 -0.94
CA VAL A 99 -8.90 -2.54 -2.15
C VAL A 99 -9.31 -1.77 -3.39
N LYS A 100 -10.58 -1.39 -3.52
CA LYS A 100 -11.11 -0.60 -4.63
C LYS A 100 -10.31 0.67 -4.87
N GLN A 101 -10.06 1.46 -3.83
CA GLN A 101 -9.29 2.69 -3.96
C GLN A 101 -7.83 2.41 -4.35
N PHE A 102 -7.21 1.36 -3.80
CA PHE A 102 -5.83 0.98 -4.11
C PHE A 102 -5.66 0.53 -5.57
N VAL A 103 -6.54 -0.34 -6.07
CA VAL A 103 -6.47 -0.84 -7.46
C VAL A 103 -6.90 0.21 -8.48
N SER A 104 -7.62 1.25 -8.04
CA SER A 104 -7.93 2.43 -8.85
C SER A 104 -6.72 3.37 -9.02
N VAL A 105 -5.67 3.22 -8.21
CA VAL A 105 -4.42 3.96 -8.39
C VAL A 105 -3.71 3.45 -9.65
N PRO A 106 -3.46 4.29 -10.66
CA PRO A 106 -2.67 3.90 -11.82
C PRO A 106 -1.33 3.34 -11.36
N THR A 107 -0.80 2.34 -12.06
CA THR A 107 0.47 1.65 -11.79
C THR A 107 0.55 0.79 -10.53
N SER A 108 -0.38 0.85 -9.56
CA SER A 108 -0.27 0.09 -8.31
C SER A 108 -0.20 -1.43 -8.54
N VAL A 109 -1.15 -1.98 -9.30
CA VAL A 109 -1.20 -3.41 -9.63
C VAL A 109 -0.04 -3.83 -10.52
N THR A 110 0.34 -2.98 -11.48
CA THR A 110 1.47 -3.24 -12.39
C THR A 110 2.78 -3.31 -11.60
N TYR A 111 2.99 -2.40 -10.67
CA TYR A 111 4.15 -2.39 -9.79
C TYR A 111 4.19 -3.66 -8.92
N LEU A 112 3.10 -4.02 -8.25
CA LEU A 112 3.06 -5.23 -7.41
C LEU A 112 3.32 -6.50 -8.23
N THR A 113 2.75 -6.59 -9.44
CA THR A 113 2.96 -7.73 -10.33
C THR A 113 4.42 -7.81 -10.80
N ALA A 114 5.01 -6.69 -11.20
CA ALA A 114 6.40 -6.63 -11.65
C ALA A 114 7.38 -6.95 -10.51
N GLN A 115 7.14 -6.43 -9.30
CA GLN A 115 7.96 -6.74 -8.13
C GLN A 115 7.83 -8.21 -7.77
N ALA A 116 6.61 -8.76 -7.68
CA ALA A 116 6.40 -10.17 -7.34
C ALA A 116 7.02 -11.15 -8.37
N GLY A 117 7.18 -10.75 -9.63
CA GLY A 117 7.81 -11.54 -10.69
C GLY A 117 9.30 -11.27 -10.91
N SER A 118 9.93 -10.39 -10.10
CA SER A 118 11.36 -10.11 -10.21
C SER A 118 12.18 -11.34 -9.82
N ASN A 119 13.32 -11.55 -10.48
CA ASN A 119 14.21 -12.69 -10.23
C ASN A 119 15.51 -12.23 -9.54
N GLU A 120 15.38 -11.30 -8.59
CA GLU A 120 16.49 -10.83 -7.77
C GLU A 120 16.87 -11.87 -6.71
N HIS A 121 18.17 -11.97 -6.42
CA HIS A 121 18.76 -12.98 -5.52
C HIS A 121 19.31 -12.36 -4.22
N ASP A 122 18.88 -11.15 -3.87
CA ASP A 122 19.18 -10.53 -2.56
C ASP A 122 18.05 -10.85 -1.57
N ASP A 123 18.38 -11.38 -0.40
CA ASP A 123 17.41 -11.78 0.63
C ASP A 123 16.41 -10.66 0.98
N ASN A 124 16.85 -9.40 0.94
CA ASN A 124 15.97 -8.26 1.23
C ASN A 124 15.00 -7.97 0.09
N GLU A 125 15.45 -8.17 -1.15
CA GLU A 125 14.62 -8.03 -2.34
C GLU A 125 13.59 -9.16 -2.38
N GLU A 126 13.98 -10.40 -2.11
CA GLU A 126 13.06 -11.55 -1.99
C GLU A 126 11.97 -11.30 -0.93
N LEU A 127 12.32 -10.69 0.21
CA LEU A 127 11.34 -10.31 1.23
C LEU A 127 10.32 -9.28 0.71
N VAL A 128 10.79 -8.25 0.00
CA VAL A 128 9.91 -7.24 -0.61
C VAL A 128 9.01 -7.85 -1.67
N GLN A 129 9.54 -8.76 -2.49
CA GLN A 129 8.79 -9.50 -3.51
C GLN A 129 7.67 -10.32 -2.86
N GLY A 130 7.97 -11.10 -1.82
CA GLY A 130 6.99 -11.89 -1.08
C GLY A 130 5.89 -11.03 -0.46
N MET A 131 6.24 -9.86 0.09
CA MET A 131 5.25 -8.91 0.61
C MET A 131 4.40 -8.27 -0.49
N CYS A 132 4.98 -7.99 -1.66
CA CYS A 132 4.22 -7.48 -2.81
C CYS A 132 3.25 -8.54 -3.35
N ALA A 133 3.68 -9.81 -3.42
CA ALA A 133 2.84 -10.94 -3.79
C ALA A 133 1.69 -11.14 -2.78
N PHE A 134 1.98 -11.01 -1.48
CA PHE A 134 0.97 -11.06 -0.42
C PHE A 134 -0.07 -9.94 -0.57
N LEU A 135 0.38 -8.69 -0.76
CA LEU A 135 -0.52 -7.56 -0.98
C LEU A 135 -1.36 -7.70 -2.25
N LEU A 136 -0.77 -8.25 -3.33
CA LEU A 136 -1.50 -8.59 -4.54
C LEU A 136 -2.56 -9.67 -4.29
N GLY A 137 -2.24 -10.68 -3.47
CA GLY A 137 -3.17 -11.70 -3.00
C GLY A 137 -4.35 -11.09 -2.23
N LEU A 138 -4.10 -10.14 -1.33
CA LEU A 138 -5.16 -9.41 -0.62
C LEU A 138 -6.05 -8.62 -1.59
N CYS A 139 -5.45 -7.96 -2.59
CA CYS A 139 -6.22 -7.27 -3.62
C CYS A 139 -7.17 -8.24 -4.35
N ILE A 140 -6.77 -9.49 -4.60
CA ILE A 140 -7.60 -10.48 -5.29
C ILE A 140 -8.68 -11.06 -4.36
N VAL A 141 -8.30 -11.45 -3.14
CA VAL A 141 -9.19 -12.12 -2.17
C VAL A 141 -10.31 -11.18 -1.71
N PHE A 142 -9.99 -9.93 -1.42
CA PHE A 142 -10.94 -8.93 -0.93
C PHE A 142 -11.50 -8.01 -2.02
N ASN A 143 -11.28 -8.35 -3.31
CA ASN A 143 -11.93 -7.65 -4.41
C ASN A 143 -13.43 -7.94 -4.45
N ASP A 144 -14.24 -6.89 -4.52
CA ASP A 144 -15.69 -6.98 -4.75
C ASP A 144 -16.06 -6.94 -6.25
N ASP A 145 -15.04 -6.97 -7.13
CA ASP A 145 -15.18 -6.90 -8.59
C ASP A 145 -15.90 -5.63 -9.08
N SER A 146 -15.92 -4.57 -8.25
CA SER A 146 -16.53 -3.28 -8.61
C SER A 146 -15.68 -2.40 -9.52
N VAL A 147 -14.41 -2.74 -9.74
CA VAL A 147 -13.49 -2.03 -10.64
C VAL A 147 -13.29 -2.87 -11.89
N ALA A 148 -13.88 -2.46 -13.02
CA ALA A 148 -13.83 -3.22 -14.27
C ALA A 148 -12.39 -3.53 -14.74
N ALA A 149 -11.47 -2.57 -14.56
CA ALA A 149 -10.04 -2.73 -14.88
C ALA A 149 -9.31 -3.78 -14.01
N PHE A 150 -9.89 -4.14 -12.85
CA PHE A 150 -9.37 -5.11 -11.92
C PHE A 150 -10.49 -6.10 -11.52
N THR A 151 -10.98 -6.86 -12.49
CA THR A 151 -11.94 -7.94 -12.25
C THR A 151 -11.18 -9.26 -12.15
N LYS A 152 -11.57 -10.17 -11.24
CA LYS A 152 -10.96 -11.52 -11.12
C LYS A 152 -10.88 -12.26 -12.46
N HIS A 153 -11.85 -12.01 -13.34
CA HIS A 153 -11.94 -12.61 -14.68
C HIS A 153 -11.06 -11.90 -15.75
N CYS A 154 -10.66 -10.63 -15.56
CA CYS A 154 -9.78 -9.92 -16.51
C CYS A 154 -8.36 -10.48 -16.48
N LYS A 155 -7.84 -10.90 -15.31
CA LYS A 155 -6.54 -11.58 -15.19
C LYS A 155 -6.51 -12.96 -15.87
N MET A 156 -7.67 -13.58 -16.12
CA MET A 156 -7.76 -14.89 -16.75
C MET A 156 -7.92 -14.83 -18.27
N LYS A 157 -8.29 -13.67 -18.85
CA LYS A 157 -8.47 -13.51 -20.31
C LYS A 157 -7.41 -12.66 -20.99
N ASP A 158 -6.84 -11.65 -20.34
CA ASP A 158 -5.86 -10.77 -20.98
C ASP A 158 -4.44 -11.07 -20.49
N GLY A 159 -3.73 -11.91 -21.26
CA GLY A 159 -2.31 -11.65 -21.54
C GLY A 159 -1.24 -12.13 -20.55
N THR A 160 -1.47 -13.17 -19.76
CA THR A 160 -0.39 -13.83 -18.98
C THR A 160 -0.51 -15.36 -19.04
N SER A 161 -0.53 -15.93 -20.25
CA SER A 161 -0.29 -17.39 -20.40
C SER A 161 1.15 -17.80 -20.08
N GLY A 162 2.10 -16.85 -20.03
CA GLY A 162 3.49 -17.12 -19.66
C GLY A 162 3.73 -17.15 -18.14
N GLU A 163 3.59 -16.02 -17.47
CA GLU A 163 4.08 -15.84 -16.09
C GLU A 163 3.15 -16.41 -15.00
N LEU A 164 1.84 -16.51 -15.24
CA LEU A 164 0.90 -17.07 -14.26
C LEU A 164 0.85 -18.61 -14.25
N SER A 165 1.45 -19.27 -15.25
CA SER A 165 1.66 -20.73 -15.21
C SER A 165 2.65 -21.16 -14.12
N SER A 166 3.56 -20.25 -13.71
CA SER A 166 4.54 -20.44 -12.64
C SER A 166 3.90 -20.43 -11.23
N TRP A 167 2.79 -19.71 -11.06
CA TRP A 167 2.09 -19.55 -9.79
C TRP A 167 0.96 -20.57 -9.57
N ARG A 168 0.84 -21.57 -10.46
CA ARG A 168 -0.16 -22.64 -10.31
C ARG A 168 0.30 -23.57 -9.18
N LEU A 169 -0.45 -23.58 -8.06
CA LEU A 169 -0.20 -24.48 -6.93
C LEU A 169 -0.15 -25.95 -7.40
N PRO A 170 0.78 -26.80 -6.90
CA PRO A 170 0.99 -28.16 -7.43
C PRO A 170 -0.11 -29.21 -7.17
N SER A 171 -1.38 -28.85 -6.98
CA SER A 171 -2.36 -29.84 -6.50
C SER A 171 -3.80 -29.68 -6.99
N GLU A 172 -4.02 -29.43 -8.28
CA GLU A 172 -5.30 -29.79 -8.91
C GLU A 172 -5.03 -30.45 -10.27
N THR A 173 -4.89 -31.78 -10.22
CA THR A 173 -4.94 -32.74 -11.34
C THR A 173 -6.36 -32.90 -11.86
#